data_AF-A0A5N5W627-F1
#
_entry.id   AF-A0A5N5W627-F1
#
_cell.length_a   1.000
_cell.length_b   1.000
_cell.length_c   1.000
_cell.angle_alpha   90.00
_cell.angle_beta   90.00
_cell.angle_gamma   90.00
#
_symmetry.space_group_name_H-M   'P 1'
#
loop_
_entity.id
_entity.type
_entity.pdbx_description
1 polymer ?
#
loop_
_entity_poly.entity_id
_entity_poly.type
_entity_poly.pdbx_seq_one_letter_code
_entity_poly.pdbx_strand_id
1 'polypeptide(L)' 'MRTMSVIEWRKSTYSAGEGECIEISCVIRDLVLIRDSKSPYAARLHFPIPTWRAFTQALRSGALPRPGTEAPLTPVRG' A
#
# COMPACT_ATOMS: atom_id res chain seq x y z
N MET A 1 20.48 -24.18 4.03
CA MET A 1 19.20 -23.82 4.67
C MET A 1 18.94 -22.35 4.44
N ARG A 2 17.88 -22.00 3.70
CA ARG A 2 17.51 -20.61 3.43
C ARG A 2 16.77 -20.09 4.66
N THR A 3 17.39 -19.18 5.41
CA THR A 3 16.78 -18.52 6.57
C THR A 3 15.41 -17.97 6.16
N MET A 4 14.34 -18.44 6.78
CA MET A 4 13.02 -17.85 6.61
C MET A 4 13.11 -16.42 7.16
N SER A 5 13.16 -15.44 6.26
CA SER A 5 13.06 -14.03 6.64
C SER A 5 11.72 -13.83 7.33
N VAL A 6 11.74 -13.69 8.66
CA VAL A 6 10.55 -13.32 9.43
C VAL A 6 10.08 -11.98 8.90
N ILE A 7 8.86 -11.95 8.37
CA ILE A 7 8.24 -10.70 7.91
C ILE A 7 7.91 -9.91 9.18
N GLU A 8 8.67 -8.83 9.43
CA GLU A 8 8.41 -7.94 10.56
C GLU A 8 7.28 -6.99 10.21
N TRP A 9 6.19 -7.03 10.98
CA TRP A 9 5.01 -6.21 10.77
C TRP A 9 5.00 -5.04 11.76
N ARG A 10 4.81 -3.83 11.24
CA ARG A 10 4.60 -2.64 12.05
C ARG A 10 3.15 -2.18 11.93
N LYS A 11 2.46 -2.09 13.07
CA LYS A 11 1.10 -1.55 13.18
C LYS A 11 1.10 -0.02 13.09
N SER A 12 0.08 0.55 12.47
CA SER A 12 -0.12 2.00 12.43
C SER A 12 -0.47 2.56 13.82
N THR A 13 0.02 3.75 14.15
CA THR A 13 -0.33 4.46 15.40
C THR A 13 -1.75 5.04 15.37
N TYR A 14 -2.36 5.12 14.19
CA TYR A 14 -3.77 5.50 14.00
C TYR A 14 -4.74 4.37 14.32
N SER A 15 -4.23 3.19 14.69
CA SER A 15 -5.02 2.00 15.03
C SER A 15 -5.41 1.91 16.52
N ALA A 16 -5.63 3.05 17.17
CA ALA A 16 -6.11 3.10 18.56
C ALA A 16 -7.66 3.08 18.59
N GLY A 17 -8.25 2.08 19.26
CA GLY A 17 -9.71 1.88 19.39
C GLY A 17 -10.20 0.59 18.70
N GLU A 18 -11.53 0.43 18.55
CA GLU A 18 -12.20 -0.64 17.78
C GLU A 18 -11.92 -0.57 16.24
N GLY A 19 -10.85 0.14 15.86
CA GLY A 19 -10.52 0.56 14.51
C GLY A 19 -9.76 -0.49 13.71
N GLU A 20 -10.17 -0.64 12.46
CA GLU A 20 -9.50 -1.36 11.37
C GLU A 20 -7.97 -1.15 11.41
N CYS A 21 -7.25 -2.16 11.89
CA CYS A 21 -5.82 -2.07 12.15
C CYS A 21 -5.06 -2.47 10.87
N ILE A 22 -4.33 -1.55 10.25
CA ILE A 22 -3.45 -1.88 9.11
C ILE A 22 -2.02 -2.11 9.61
N GLU A 23 -1.39 -3.15 9.09
CA GLU A 23 0.03 -3.47 9.31
C GLU A 23 0.81 -3.39 8.02
N ILE A 24 2.04 -2.89 8.11
CA ILE A 24 2.96 -2.74 6.97
C ILE A 24 4.26 -3.49 7.26
N SER A 25 4.83 -4.13 6.24
CA SER A 25 6.18 -4.68 6.30
C SER A 25 7.01 -4.24 5.10
N CYS A 26 8.29 -3.91 5.36
CA CYS A 26 9.27 -3.52 4.36
C CYS A 26 10.52 -4.42 4.39
N VAL A 27 10.44 -5.59 5.04
CA VAL A 27 11.59 -6.49 5.26
C VAL A 27 11.92 -7.34 4.03
N ILE A 28 10.95 -7.54 3.13
CA ILE A 28 11.17 -8.23 1.87
C ILE A 28 11.75 -7.24 0.86
N ARG A 29 12.87 -7.60 0.24
CA ARG A 29 13.58 -6.74 -0.73
C ARG A 29 12.60 -6.19 -1.78
N ASP A 30 12.65 -4.88 -1.92
CA ASP A 30 11.93 -4.08 -2.92
C ASP A 30 10.40 -4.10 -2.84
N LEU A 31 9.82 -4.69 -1.79
CA LEU A 31 8.37 -4.77 -1.60
C LEU A 31 7.91 -4.09 -0.31
N VAL A 32 6.75 -3.45 -0.42
CA VAL A 32 5.93 -2.99 0.69
C VAL A 32 4.71 -3.89 0.76
N LEU A 33 4.55 -4.56 1.90
CA LEU A 33 3.40 -5.41 2.19
C LEU A 33 2.42 -4.65 3.05
N ILE A 34 1.13 -4.79 2.75
CA ILE A 34 0.04 -4.22 3.55
C ILE A 34 -0.97 -5.32 3.85
N ARG A 35 -1.40 -5.40 5.10
CA ARG A 35 -2.47 -6.32 5.49
C ARG A 35 -3.40 -5.70 6.51
N ASP A 36 -4.60 -6.25 6.54
CA ASP A 36 -5.53 -6.07 7.65
C ASP A 36 -5.10 -6.95 8.84
N SER A 37 -5.07 -6.36 10.03
CA SER A 37 -4.64 -7.05 11.25
C SER A 37 -5.73 -7.97 11.80
N LYS A 38 -7.02 -7.72 11.47
CA LYS A 38 -8.14 -8.58 11.89
C LYS A 38 -8.16 -9.88 11.06
N SER A 39 -7.59 -9.83 9.86
CA SER A 39 -7.53 -10.94 8.91
C SER A 39 -6.08 -11.25 8.50
N PRO A 40 -5.20 -11.66 9.42
CA PRO A 40 -3.76 -11.79 9.17
C PRO A 40 -3.40 -12.87 8.13
N TYR A 41 -4.33 -13.80 7.86
CA TYR A 41 -4.22 -14.87 6.88
C TYR A 41 -4.94 -14.56 5.55
N ALA A 42 -5.67 -13.45 5.48
CA ALA A 42 -6.32 -13.01 4.24
C ALA A 42 -5.30 -12.45 3.24
N ALA A 43 -5.80 -12.09 2.05
CA ALA A 43 -4.98 -11.54 0.98
C ALA A 43 -4.19 -10.30 1.44
N ARG A 44 -2.91 -10.26 1.08
CA ARG A 44 -1.99 -9.16 1.37
C ARG A 44 -1.76 -8.37 0.10
N LEU A 45 -1.75 -7.04 0.20
CA LEU A 45 -1.36 -6.18 -0.91
C LEU A 45 0.16 -6.10 -0.97
N HIS A 46 0.71 -6.19 -2.18
CA HIS A 46 2.14 -6.14 -2.45
C HIS A 46 2.41 -5.00 -3.42
N PHE A 47 3.31 -4.09 -3.04
CA PHE A 47 3.70 -2.96 -3.87
C PHE A 47 5.22 -2.91 -4.02
N PRO A 48 5.75 -2.71 -5.24
CA PRO A 48 7.14 -2.29 -5.40
C PRO A 48 7.40 -0.98 -4.65
N ILE A 49 8.58 -0.83 -4.04
CA ILE A 49 8.97 0.40 -3.32
C ILE A 49 8.78 1.68 -4.18
N PRO A 50 9.17 1.71 -5.47
CA PRO A 50 8.96 2.90 -6.30
C PRO A 50 7.48 3.27 -6.44
N THR A 51 6.62 2.27 -6.60
CA THR A 51 5.16 2.46 -6.69
C THR A 51 4.59 2.98 -5.37
N TRP A 52 5.00 2.41 -4.24
CA TRP A 52 4.58 2.86 -2.92
C TRP A 52 5.00 4.32 -2.65
N ARG A 53 6.21 4.70 -3.06
CA ARG A 53 6.70 6.08 -2.96
C ARG A 53 5.88 7.03 -3.82
N ALA A 54 5.64 6.70 -5.09
CA ALA A 54 4.84 7.53 -5.99
C ALA A 54 3.42 7.71 -5.46
N PHE A 55 2.80 6.63 -4.97
CA PHE A 55 1.46 6.65 -4.37
C PHE A 55 1.39 7.57 -3.15
N THR A 56 2.31 7.40 -2.19
CA THR A 56 2.33 8.23 -0.97
C THR A 56 2.67 9.69 -1.24
N GLN A 57 3.48 9.98 -2.27
CA GLN A 57 3.74 11.33 -2.72
C GLN A 57 2.48 11.97 -3.32
N ALA A 58 1.78 11.26 -4.21
CA ALA A 58 0.54 11.74 -4.81
C ALA A 58 -0.57 11.99 -3.77
N LEU A 59 -0.65 11.14 -2.73
CA LEU A 59 -1.53 11.37 -1.59
C LEU A 59 -1.22 12.70 -0.88
N ARG A 60 0.05 12.96 -0.58
CA ARG A 60 0.49 14.17 0.14
C ARG A 60 0.27 15.43 -0.68
N SER A 61 0.45 15.37 -2.00
CA SER A 61 0.28 16.52 -2.89
C SER A 61 -1.17 16.72 -3.35
N GLY A 62 -2.11 15.86 -2.95
CA GLY A 62 -3.48 15.89 -3.44
C GLY A 62 -3.62 15.62 -4.94
N ALA A 63 -2.62 14.96 -5.54
CA ALA A 63 -2.55 14.70 -6.98
C ALA A 63 -3.21 13.38 -7.39
N LEU A 64 -3.76 12.62 -6.45
CA LEU A 64 -4.55 11.45 -6.81
C LEU A 64 -5.81 11.88 -7.58
N PRO A 65 -6.14 11.18 -8.69
CA PRO A 65 -7.39 11.41 -9.37
C PRO A 65 -8.54 11.26 -8.38
N ARG A 66 -9.45 12.24 -8.36
CA ARG A 66 -10.70 12.04 -7.63
C ARG A 66 -11.52 10.99 -8.38
N PRO A 67 -12.11 10.02 -7.68
CA PRO A 67 -13.06 9.10 -8.30
C PRO A 67 -14.14 9.91 -9.03
N GLY A 68 -14.35 9.66 -10.32
CA GLY A 68 -15.31 10.38 -11.16
C GLY A 68 -14.77 11.65 -11.85
N THR A 69 -13.48 11.98 -11.72
CA THR A 69 -12.81 13.02 -12.54
C THR A 69 -11.95 12.37 -13.62
N GLU A 70 -12.49 11.38 -14.33
CA GLU A 70 -11.83 10.88 -15.54
C GLU A 70 -11.72 12.05 -16.52
N ALA A 71 -10.49 12.49 -16.78
CA ALA A 71 -10.23 13.41 -17.87
C ALA A 71 -10.80 12.78 -19.15
N PRO A 72 -11.49 13.56 -20.02
CA PRO A 72 -11.97 13.04 -21.28
C PRO A 72 -10.82 12.32 -21.97
N LEU A 73 -11.00 11.04 -22.27
CA LEU A 73 -10.01 10.25 -23.02
C LEU A 73 -9.69 11.04 -24.28
N THR A 74 -8.52 11.68 -24.33
CA THR A 74 -8.08 12.35 -25.54
C THR A 74 -8.00 11.28 -26.60
N PRO A 75 -8.64 11.47 -27.78
CA PRO A 75 -8.49 10.54 -28.86
C PRO A 75 -7.00 10.49 -29.20
N VAL A 76 -6.39 9.32 -29.04
CA VAL A 76 -5.10 9.03 -29.68
C VAL A 76 -5.34 9.13 -31.18
N ARG A 77 -5.01 10.29 -31.77
CA ARG A 77 -4.96 10.43 -33.22
C ARG A 77 -3.88 9.47 -33.71
N GLY A 78 -4.31 8.45 -34.47
CA GLY A 78 -3.44 7.67 -35.34
C GLY A 78 -2.96 8.49 -36.53
#